data_AF-A0A418N8R1-F1
#
_entry.id   AF-A0A418N8R1-F1
#
_cell.length_a   1.000
_cell.length_b   1.000
_cell.length_c   1.000
_cell.angle_alpha   90.00
_cell.angle_beta   90.00
_cell.angle_gamma   90.00
#
_symmetry.space_group_name_H-M   'P 1'
#
loop_
_entity.id
_entity.type
_entity.pdbx_description
1 polymer ?
#
loop_
_entity_poly.entity_id
_entity_poly.type
_entity_poly.pdbx_seq_one_letter_code
_entity_poly.pdbx_strand_id
1 'polypeptide(L)'
;MLLIFTHKVTNRLTYTAKQIFERILGVDISFTTKVEDFIKHNGPKMTYSKQPLQNEFFIRSNDLLFEQGINDLEIKVSDWDGVPCFFASGEKSTVPYDVFSASFFLLSRYEEYLPHVKDSVGRFPVKESLAYQHKFLELPVVDLWAYRLLDALKERFPNLEYKEKSYGFTSIINVTTSHAYKMRGLARTLGGLFLDLGNFKFRYVWERISVLLGLRRDPYDNFYELVEIHKKFPIKTMFFFQFAKHSAHDKNVSPNNNKFRYLIKSIADYSIVSLSTSFLSSTNKNVLKEEKKQLANLIHRPINYSRLRYNRVNVPAAYRNLVETEFTDDFSMGYTHEIGFRAGTCTPFHFYDINMEVRQPLKVHPFALHDYALVNYKKKDEVYEKMDRVYRMVKQVKGDFVMVFSNELLGSKHRLDWMELYQSFIKRYYV
;
A
#
# COMPACT_ATOMS: atom_id res chain seq x y z
N MET A 1 1.54 -22.85 -19.99
CA MET A 1 2.15 -22.97 -18.64
C MET A 1 3.67 -23.02 -18.77
N LEU A 2 4.40 -22.17 -18.05
CA LEU A 2 5.86 -22.09 -18.03
C LEU A 2 6.42 -23.05 -16.98
N LEU A 3 7.29 -23.99 -17.38
CA LEU A 3 7.95 -24.92 -16.47
C LEU A 3 9.26 -24.34 -15.93
N ILE A 4 9.40 -24.24 -14.61
CA ILE A 4 10.60 -23.72 -13.94
C ILE A 4 11.36 -24.89 -13.29
N PHE A 5 12.56 -25.18 -13.79
CA PHE A 5 13.48 -26.09 -13.11
C PHE A 5 14.26 -25.37 -12.02
N THR A 6 14.35 -25.99 -10.84
CA THR A 6 15.20 -25.55 -9.74
C THR A 6 15.71 -26.78 -8.97
N HIS A 7 16.86 -26.65 -8.32
CA HIS A 7 17.40 -27.73 -7.47
C HIS A 7 16.55 -28.00 -6.22
N LYS A 8 15.79 -27.00 -5.74
CA LYS A 8 14.92 -27.10 -4.57
C LYS A 8 13.73 -26.15 -4.72
N VAL A 9 12.51 -26.62 -4.45
CA VAL A 9 11.33 -25.75 -4.38
C VAL A 9 11.18 -25.28 -2.93
N THR A 10 11.24 -23.97 -2.70
CA THR A 10 11.10 -23.35 -1.37
C THR A 10 9.87 -22.46 -1.31
N ASN A 11 9.46 -22.11 -0.09
CA ASN A 11 8.34 -21.20 0.13
C ASN A 11 8.62 -19.80 -0.44
N ARG A 12 9.84 -19.27 -0.28
CA ARG A 12 10.27 -17.97 -0.84
C ARG A 12 10.24 -17.95 -2.37
N LEU A 13 10.78 -18.98 -3.01
CA LEU A 13 10.77 -19.11 -4.48
C LEU A 13 9.34 -19.24 -4.99
N THR A 14 8.54 -20.15 -4.42
CA THR A 14 7.15 -20.37 -4.81
C THR A 14 6.32 -19.09 -4.66
N TYR A 15 6.46 -18.40 -3.52
CA TYR A 15 5.78 -17.15 -3.24
C TYR A 15 6.11 -16.08 -4.29
N THR A 16 7.40 -15.88 -4.58
CA THR A 16 7.86 -14.78 -5.43
C THR A 16 7.59 -15.04 -6.90
N ALA A 17 7.85 -16.27 -7.38
CA ALA A 17 7.53 -16.65 -8.74
C ALA A 17 6.02 -16.55 -9.02
N LYS A 18 5.16 -16.95 -8.07
CA LYS A 18 3.70 -16.74 -8.20
C LYS A 18 3.32 -15.27 -8.19
N GLN A 19 4.02 -14.42 -7.43
CA GLN A 19 3.77 -12.98 -7.50
C GLN A 19 4.12 -12.42 -8.88
N ILE A 20 5.29 -12.77 -9.42
CA ILE A 20 5.75 -12.26 -10.71
C ILE A 20 4.92 -12.84 -11.85
N PHE A 21 4.90 -14.17 -12.00
CA PHE A 21 4.28 -14.80 -13.16
C PHE A 21 2.76 -14.80 -13.07
N GLU A 22 2.16 -15.37 -12.02
CA GLU A 22 0.70 -15.54 -11.98
C GLU A 22 0.00 -14.20 -11.73
N ARG A 23 0.52 -13.40 -10.78
CA ARG A 23 -0.17 -12.16 -10.38
C ARG A 23 0.22 -10.96 -11.21
N ILE A 24 1.48 -10.69 -11.53
CA ILE A 24 1.84 -9.50 -12.31
C ILE A 24 1.64 -9.77 -13.80
N LEU A 25 2.14 -10.91 -14.31
CA LEU A 25 2.18 -11.19 -15.75
C LEU A 25 1.01 -12.02 -16.27
N GLY A 26 0.25 -12.70 -15.41
CA GLY A 26 -0.81 -13.61 -15.83
C GLY A 26 -0.31 -14.86 -16.55
N VAL A 27 0.91 -15.30 -16.27
CA VAL A 27 1.53 -16.53 -16.78
C VAL A 27 1.38 -17.65 -15.75
N ASP A 28 0.74 -18.76 -16.16
CA ASP A 28 0.64 -19.95 -15.32
C ASP A 28 1.98 -20.68 -15.25
N ILE A 29 2.42 -21.07 -14.04
CA ILE A 29 3.72 -21.70 -13.80
C ILE A 29 3.59 -23.07 -13.12
N SER A 30 4.60 -23.91 -13.34
CA SER A 30 4.84 -25.11 -12.56
C SER A 30 6.33 -25.26 -12.25
N PHE A 31 6.66 -26.04 -11.22
CA PHE A 31 8.04 -26.31 -10.83
C PHE A 31 8.41 -27.77 -11.08
N THR A 32 9.67 -28.03 -11.38
CA THR A 32 10.26 -29.37 -11.32
C THR A 32 11.66 -29.32 -10.72
N THR A 33 12.02 -30.37 -10.00
CA THR A 33 13.38 -30.63 -9.52
C THR A 33 14.07 -31.75 -10.29
N LYS A 34 13.37 -32.39 -11.22
CA LYS A 34 13.87 -33.51 -12.03
C LYS A 34 14.30 -33.01 -13.40
N VAL A 35 15.57 -33.23 -13.72
CA VAL A 35 16.14 -32.86 -15.03
C VAL A 35 15.42 -33.60 -16.16
N GLU A 36 15.02 -34.85 -15.96
CA GLU A 36 14.27 -35.63 -16.96
C GLU A 36 12.94 -35.00 -17.35
N ASP A 37 12.17 -34.52 -16.36
CA ASP A 37 10.88 -33.86 -16.61
C ASP A 37 11.09 -32.53 -17.37
N PHE A 38 12.16 -31.80 -17.03
CA PHE A 38 12.53 -30.58 -17.73
C PHE A 38 12.93 -30.83 -19.19
N ILE A 39 13.69 -31.89 -19.47
CA ILE A 39 14.08 -32.27 -20.83
C ILE A 39 12.86 -32.69 -21.65
N LYS A 40 11.98 -33.53 -21.08
CA LYS A 40 10.74 -34.03 -21.74
C LYS A 40 9.72 -32.92 -22.02
N HIS A 41 9.79 -31.78 -21.34
CA HIS A 41 8.85 -30.69 -21.54
C HIS A 41 9.13 -29.92 -22.84
N ASN A 42 8.15 -29.89 -23.75
CA ASN A 42 8.25 -29.24 -25.06
C ASN A 42 7.79 -27.77 -25.06
N GLY A 43 7.09 -27.32 -24.02
CA GLY A 43 6.60 -25.95 -23.89
C GLY A 43 7.65 -24.96 -23.37
N PRO A 44 7.24 -23.70 -23.12
CA PRO A 44 8.09 -22.70 -22.49
C PRO A 44 8.66 -23.23 -21.17
N LYS A 45 9.98 -23.15 -21.03
CA LYS A 45 10.68 -23.63 -19.84
C LYS A 45 11.90 -22.79 -19.52
N MET A 46 12.20 -22.66 -18.24
CA MET A 46 13.38 -21.94 -17.76
C MET A 46 14.05 -22.65 -16.59
N THR A 47 15.34 -22.40 -16.44
CA THR A 47 16.13 -22.85 -15.29
C THR A 47 16.36 -21.68 -14.34
N TYR A 48 16.08 -21.91 -13.05
CA TYR A 48 16.44 -21.03 -11.96
C TYR A 48 17.33 -21.79 -10.96
N SER A 49 18.64 -21.62 -11.08
CA SER A 49 19.64 -22.37 -10.31
C SER A 49 21.02 -21.69 -10.35
N LYS A 50 22.06 -22.31 -9.78
CA LYS A 50 23.43 -21.78 -9.83
C LYS A 50 24.11 -21.93 -11.20
N GLN A 51 23.72 -22.92 -11.99
CA GLN A 51 24.32 -23.24 -13.30
C GLN A 51 23.23 -23.65 -14.29
N PRO A 52 23.33 -23.26 -15.57
CA PRO A 52 22.40 -23.73 -16.60
C PRO A 52 22.55 -25.25 -16.78
N LEU A 53 21.48 -25.91 -17.22
CA LEU A 53 21.53 -27.32 -17.59
C LEU A 53 22.08 -27.49 -19.01
N GLN A 54 21.64 -26.64 -19.93
CA GLN A 54 22.00 -26.63 -21.34
C GLN A 54 21.98 -25.18 -21.88
N ASN A 55 21.39 -24.95 -23.05
CA ASN A 55 21.24 -23.63 -23.66
C ASN A 55 19.82 -23.07 -23.46
N GLU A 56 19.12 -23.34 -22.36
CA GLU A 56 17.75 -22.85 -22.09
C GLU A 56 17.68 -21.37 -21.66
N PHE A 57 16.47 -20.87 -21.41
CA PHE A 57 16.29 -19.60 -20.69
C PHE A 57 16.75 -19.79 -19.23
N PHE A 58 17.84 -19.14 -18.84
CA PHE A 58 18.50 -19.39 -17.56
C PHE A 58 18.60 -18.11 -16.73
N ILE A 59 18.16 -18.16 -15.48
CA ILE A 59 18.42 -17.10 -14.51
C ILE A 59 19.26 -17.68 -13.39
N ARG A 60 20.44 -17.08 -13.17
CA ARG A 60 21.29 -17.47 -12.06
C ARG A 60 20.64 -17.09 -10.74
N SER A 61 20.53 -18.05 -9.83
CA SER A 61 19.86 -17.85 -8.54
C SER A 61 20.79 -17.33 -7.45
N ASN A 62 20.35 -16.33 -6.71
CA ASN A 62 20.89 -15.93 -5.42
C ASN A 62 20.42 -16.89 -4.31
N ASP A 63 21.20 -17.00 -3.23
CA ASP A 63 20.90 -17.92 -2.12
C ASP A 63 19.70 -17.47 -1.26
N LEU A 64 19.32 -16.18 -1.34
CA LEU A 64 18.22 -15.61 -0.56
C LEU A 64 16.92 -16.42 -0.60
N LEU A 65 16.55 -17.00 -1.76
CA LEU A 65 15.31 -17.79 -1.87
C LEU A 65 15.45 -19.22 -1.34
N PHE A 66 16.65 -19.67 -1.02
CA PHE A 66 16.95 -21.02 -0.53
C PHE A 66 17.36 -21.05 0.94
N GLU A 67 17.67 -19.89 1.51
CA GLU A 67 17.92 -19.67 2.93
C GLU A 67 16.64 -19.64 3.77
N GLN A 68 16.82 -19.74 5.09
CA GLN A 68 15.79 -19.54 6.10
C GLN A 68 16.24 -18.47 7.09
N GLY A 69 15.28 -17.73 7.64
CA GLY A 69 15.57 -16.68 8.63
C GLY A 69 16.10 -15.39 7.99
N ILE A 70 16.67 -14.52 8.81
CA ILE A 70 17.09 -13.18 8.40
C ILE A 70 18.60 -13.09 8.58
N ASN A 71 19.29 -12.92 7.46
CA ASN A 71 20.71 -12.66 7.36
C ASN A 71 20.95 -11.21 6.91
N ASP A 72 22.05 -10.62 7.33
CA ASP A 72 22.49 -9.35 6.80
C ASP A 72 22.98 -9.53 5.35
N LEU A 73 22.58 -8.63 4.46
CA LEU A 73 22.83 -8.75 3.01
C LEU A 73 23.46 -7.44 2.52
N GLU A 74 24.64 -7.55 1.92
CA GLU A 74 25.23 -6.43 1.21
C GLU A 74 24.57 -6.27 -0.18
N ILE A 75 23.81 -5.19 -0.36
CA ILE A 75 23.09 -4.93 -1.60
C ILE A 75 23.82 -3.89 -2.43
N LYS A 76 24.36 -4.34 -3.57
CA LYS A 76 24.89 -3.46 -4.60
C LYS A 76 23.84 -3.18 -5.67
N VAL A 77 23.32 -1.96 -5.67
CA VAL A 77 22.38 -1.49 -6.71
C VAL A 77 23.14 -1.21 -8.01
N SER A 78 22.58 -1.70 -9.10
CA SER A 78 23.00 -1.51 -10.49
C SER A 78 21.82 -0.99 -11.31
N ASP A 79 22.02 -0.84 -12.61
CA ASP A 79 21.00 -0.39 -13.55
C ASP A 79 20.77 -1.46 -14.61
N TRP A 80 19.51 -1.79 -14.87
CA TRP A 80 19.10 -2.53 -16.04
C TRP A 80 18.30 -1.56 -16.89
N ASP A 81 18.78 -1.16 -18.07
CA ASP A 81 18.12 -0.26 -19.03
C ASP A 81 17.34 0.91 -18.40
N GLY A 82 17.94 1.64 -17.45
CA GLY A 82 17.34 2.78 -16.75
C GLY A 82 16.42 2.44 -15.57
N VAL A 83 16.31 1.17 -15.18
CA VAL A 83 15.57 0.72 -13.99
C VAL A 83 16.56 0.13 -12.98
N PRO A 84 16.63 0.68 -11.76
CA PRO A 84 17.49 0.16 -10.71
C PRO A 84 17.21 -1.32 -10.41
N CYS A 85 18.26 -2.10 -10.24
CA CYS A 85 18.19 -3.54 -9.95
C CYS A 85 19.34 -3.96 -9.01
N PHE A 86 19.24 -5.13 -8.41
CA PHE A 86 20.29 -5.66 -7.53
C PHE A 86 20.25 -7.20 -7.48
N PHE A 87 21.23 -7.81 -6.81
CA PHE A 87 21.58 -9.24 -6.93
C PHE A 87 22.02 -9.60 -8.36
N ALA A 88 23.12 -8.98 -8.81
CA ALA A 88 23.67 -9.22 -10.13
C ALA A 88 23.86 -10.71 -10.43
N SER A 89 23.42 -11.10 -11.62
CA SER A 89 23.52 -12.44 -12.16
C SER A 89 24.65 -12.42 -13.18
N GLY A 90 25.67 -13.25 -12.96
CA GLY A 90 26.85 -13.28 -13.84
C GLY A 90 26.48 -13.56 -15.32
N GLU A 91 27.44 -13.33 -16.22
CA GLU A 91 27.26 -13.25 -17.68
C GLU A 91 26.51 -14.40 -18.36
N LYS A 92 26.47 -15.60 -17.75
CA LYS A 92 25.73 -16.75 -18.29
C LYS A 92 24.21 -16.62 -18.15
N SER A 93 23.72 -15.74 -17.28
CA SER A 93 22.31 -15.53 -17.02
C SER A 93 21.68 -14.72 -18.16
N THR A 94 20.48 -15.11 -18.60
CA THR A 94 19.73 -14.42 -19.66
C THR A 94 19.34 -12.99 -19.26
N VAL A 95 19.10 -12.76 -17.96
CA VAL A 95 18.86 -11.43 -17.40
C VAL A 95 20.00 -11.03 -16.44
N PRO A 96 20.31 -9.72 -16.31
CA PRO A 96 21.52 -9.26 -15.62
C PRO A 96 21.48 -9.37 -14.09
N TYR A 97 20.34 -9.74 -13.49
CA TYR A 97 20.19 -9.92 -12.05
C TYR A 97 19.10 -10.94 -11.72
N ASP A 98 19.10 -11.38 -10.47
CA ASP A 98 18.10 -12.30 -9.96
C ASP A 98 16.81 -11.54 -9.61
N VAL A 99 15.93 -11.45 -10.61
CA VAL A 99 14.63 -10.80 -10.52
C VAL A 99 13.79 -11.37 -9.36
N PHE A 100 13.90 -12.66 -9.07
CA PHE A 100 13.10 -13.29 -8.00
C PHE A 100 13.63 -12.90 -6.62
N SER A 101 14.93 -12.97 -6.39
CA SER A 101 15.51 -12.57 -5.10
C SER A 101 15.33 -11.08 -4.84
N ALA A 102 15.52 -10.24 -5.86
CA ALA A 102 15.34 -8.79 -5.72
C ALA A 102 13.88 -8.44 -5.39
N SER A 103 12.94 -9.10 -6.06
CA SER A 103 11.51 -8.93 -5.77
C SER A 103 11.14 -9.41 -4.37
N PHE A 104 11.65 -10.58 -3.93
CA PHE A 104 11.39 -11.10 -2.60
C PHE A 104 11.86 -10.13 -1.51
N PHE A 105 13.06 -9.56 -1.67
CA PHE A 105 13.62 -8.59 -0.73
C PHE A 105 12.68 -7.40 -0.51
N LEU A 106 12.16 -6.80 -1.60
CA LEU A 106 11.25 -5.65 -1.51
C LEU A 106 9.84 -6.04 -1.05
N LEU A 107 9.28 -7.14 -1.56
CA LEU A 107 7.91 -7.57 -1.24
C LEU A 107 7.77 -8.03 0.21
N SER A 108 8.79 -8.74 0.74
CA SER A 108 8.80 -9.19 2.13
C SER A 108 9.14 -8.07 3.11
N ARG A 109 9.55 -6.88 2.61
CA ARG A 109 10.11 -5.78 3.42
C ARG A 109 11.31 -6.26 4.24
N TYR A 110 12.18 -7.05 3.63
CA TYR A 110 13.31 -7.72 4.29
C TYR A 110 14.17 -6.76 5.11
N GLU A 111 14.46 -5.57 4.58
CA GLU A 111 15.22 -4.51 5.27
C GLU A 111 14.62 -4.09 6.63
N GLU A 112 13.30 -4.20 6.79
CA GLU A 112 12.61 -3.82 8.03
C GLU A 112 12.72 -4.89 9.13
N TYR A 113 13.23 -6.07 8.82
CA TYR A 113 13.54 -7.11 9.80
C TYR A 113 14.94 -6.96 10.40
N LEU A 114 15.84 -6.23 9.73
CA LEU A 114 17.18 -5.94 10.22
C LEU A 114 17.14 -4.91 11.35
N PRO A 115 18.14 -4.87 12.25
CA PRO A 115 18.23 -3.85 13.29
C PRO A 115 18.21 -2.43 12.69
N HIS A 116 17.29 -1.58 13.16
CA HIS A 116 17.14 -0.21 12.70
C HIS A 116 16.54 0.67 13.80
N VAL A 117 16.71 2.00 13.67
CA VAL A 117 16.12 2.96 14.59
C VAL A 117 14.77 3.41 14.04
N LYS A 118 13.70 3.15 14.80
CA LYS A 118 12.35 3.55 14.39
C LYS A 118 12.16 5.06 14.48
N ASP A 119 11.29 5.59 13.62
CA ASP A 119 10.90 6.99 13.70
C ASP A 119 10.05 7.31 14.95
N SER A 120 9.69 8.59 15.12
CA SER A 120 8.91 9.10 16.27
C SER A 120 7.56 8.41 16.52
N VAL A 121 7.01 7.71 15.53
CA VAL A 121 5.74 6.98 15.63
C VAL A 121 5.93 5.47 15.49
N GLY A 122 7.17 4.99 15.54
CA GLY A 122 7.51 3.58 15.58
C GLY A 122 7.48 2.88 14.21
N ARG A 123 7.79 3.59 13.12
CA ARG A 123 7.88 3.05 11.75
C ARG A 123 9.33 2.88 11.32
N PHE A 124 9.55 2.06 10.29
CA PHE A 124 10.80 2.05 9.55
C PHE A 124 10.99 3.39 8.82
N PRO A 125 12.10 4.12 9.03
CA PRO A 125 12.34 5.41 8.39
C PRO A 125 12.52 5.27 6.88
N VAL A 126 11.78 6.07 6.10
CA VAL A 126 11.90 6.05 4.62
C VAL A 126 13.34 6.31 4.16
N LYS A 127 14.08 7.19 4.85
CA LYS A 127 15.46 7.55 4.49
C LYS A 127 16.46 6.40 4.62
N GLU A 128 16.14 5.40 5.43
CA GLU A 128 16.94 4.19 5.59
C GLU A 128 16.61 3.14 4.53
N SER A 129 15.50 3.28 3.79
CA SER A 129 15.15 2.32 2.75
C SER A 129 16.11 2.39 1.56
N LEU A 130 16.45 1.22 1.02
CA LEU A 130 17.24 1.08 -0.20
C LEU A 130 16.67 1.95 -1.34
N ALA A 131 15.33 1.99 -1.45
CA ALA A 131 14.61 2.75 -2.47
C ALA A 131 14.80 4.27 -2.34
N TYR A 132 14.84 4.80 -1.12
CA TYR A 132 15.11 6.23 -0.91
C TYR A 132 16.58 6.55 -1.21
N GLN A 133 17.51 5.75 -0.69
CA GLN A 133 18.96 5.97 -0.86
C GLN A 133 19.38 5.97 -2.33
N HIS A 134 18.76 5.10 -3.13
CA HIS A 134 19.03 4.98 -4.57
C HIS A 134 17.96 5.64 -5.46
N LYS A 135 17.11 6.51 -4.88
CA LYS A 135 16.16 7.38 -5.61
C LYS A 135 15.17 6.66 -6.55
N PHE A 136 14.68 5.49 -6.15
CA PHE A 136 13.70 4.73 -6.94
C PHE A 136 12.35 4.51 -6.26
N LEU A 137 12.03 5.26 -5.20
CA LEU A 137 10.73 5.19 -4.51
C LEU A 137 9.54 5.29 -5.47
N GLU A 138 9.63 6.15 -6.48
CA GLU A 138 8.54 6.44 -7.41
C GLU A 138 8.39 5.43 -8.55
N LEU A 139 9.21 4.38 -8.55
CA LEU A 139 9.17 3.32 -9.55
C LEU A 139 8.58 2.05 -8.94
N PRO A 140 7.56 1.42 -9.57
CA PRO A 140 7.12 0.09 -9.20
C PRO A 140 8.10 -0.94 -9.78
N VAL A 141 9.34 -0.93 -9.28
CA VAL A 141 10.48 -1.69 -9.84
C VAL A 141 10.18 -3.18 -9.98
N VAL A 142 9.45 -3.79 -9.03
CA VAL A 142 9.07 -5.22 -9.10
C VAL A 142 8.18 -5.49 -10.31
N ASP A 143 7.21 -4.63 -10.58
CA ASP A 143 6.35 -4.75 -11.76
C ASP A 143 7.14 -4.49 -13.05
N LEU A 144 8.00 -3.47 -13.07
CA LEU A 144 8.87 -3.16 -14.22
C LEU A 144 9.80 -4.33 -14.54
N TRP A 145 10.43 -4.93 -13.53
CA TRP A 145 11.28 -6.11 -13.68
C TRP A 145 10.50 -7.31 -14.22
N ALA A 146 9.26 -7.52 -13.75
CA ALA A 146 8.41 -8.58 -14.25
C ALA A 146 8.13 -8.43 -15.75
N TYR A 147 7.75 -7.24 -16.21
CA TYR A 147 7.46 -7.01 -17.63
C TYR A 147 8.69 -7.16 -18.52
N ARG A 148 9.86 -6.73 -18.06
CA ARG A 148 11.11 -6.94 -18.80
C ARG A 148 11.52 -8.42 -18.85
N LEU A 149 11.26 -9.15 -17.77
CA LEU A 149 11.41 -10.60 -17.77
C LEU A 149 10.46 -11.27 -18.77
N LEU A 150 9.21 -10.77 -18.89
CA LEU A 150 8.26 -11.23 -19.91
C LEU A 150 8.77 -10.96 -21.32
N ASP A 151 9.32 -9.78 -21.58
CA ASP A 151 9.87 -9.42 -22.89
C ASP A 151 11.03 -10.36 -23.26
N ALA A 152 11.99 -10.58 -22.36
CA ALA A 152 13.07 -11.54 -22.57
C ALA A 152 12.55 -12.98 -22.79
N LEU A 153 11.51 -13.39 -22.05
CA LEU A 153 10.88 -14.69 -22.25
C LEU A 153 10.20 -14.81 -23.61
N LYS A 154 9.57 -13.75 -24.12
CA LYS A 154 8.91 -13.73 -25.43
C LYS A 154 9.90 -13.78 -26.59
N GLU A 155 11.10 -13.23 -26.44
CA GLU A 155 12.17 -13.41 -27.43
C GLU A 155 12.52 -14.89 -27.61
N ARG A 156 12.51 -15.65 -26.51
CA ARG A 156 12.79 -17.09 -26.49
C ARG A 156 11.57 -17.94 -26.87
N PHE A 157 10.40 -17.54 -26.41
CA PHE A 157 9.14 -18.26 -26.53
C PHE A 157 8.05 -17.32 -27.09
N PRO A 158 8.03 -17.05 -28.40
CA PRO A 158 7.11 -16.07 -29.00
C PRO A 158 5.63 -16.39 -28.79
N ASN A 159 5.29 -17.68 -28.64
CA ASN A 159 3.93 -18.18 -28.42
C ASN A 159 3.59 -18.36 -26.93
N LEU A 160 4.32 -17.71 -26.01
CA LEU A 160 4.03 -17.76 -24.58
C LEU A 160 2.66 -17.12 -24.28
N GLU A 161 1.71 -17.93 -23.88
CA GLU A 161 0.39 -17.47 -23.44
C GLU A 161 0.46 -16.79 -22.07
N TYR A 162 -0.21 -15.64 -21.95
CA TYR A 162 -0.36 -14.91 -20.70
C TYR A 162 -1.68 -14.13 -20.70
N LYS A 163 -2.22 -13.86 -19.50
CA LYS A 163 -3.45 -13.07 -19.32
C LYS A 163 -3.10 -11.62 -19.05
N GLU A 164 -3.47 -10.75 -19.98
CA GLU A 164 -3.27 -9.32 -19.78
C GLU A 164 -4.08 -8.79 -18.60
N LYS A 165 -3.44 -7.97 -17.78
CA LYS A 165 -4.14 -7.21 -16.73
C LYS A 165 -4.69 -5.91 -17.28
N SER A 166 -5.66 -5.36 -16.57
CA SER A 166 -6.13 -4.00 -16.77
C SER A 166 -5.67 -3.12 -15.61
N TYR A 167 -5.45 -1.85 -15.94
CA TYR A 167 -5.17 -0.81 -14.95
C TYR A 167 -6.33 -0.69 -13.95
N GLY A 168 -6.00 -0.67 -12.66
CA GLY A 168 -6.95 -0.46 -11.57
C GLY A 168 -6.78 0.92 -10.93
N PHE A 169 -7.88 1.52 -10.49
CA PHE A 169 -7.84 2.77 -9.71
C PHE A 169 -8.67 2.64 -8.44
N THR A 170 -8.07 2.95 -7.29
CA THR A 170 -8.77 2.96 -5.99
C THR A 170 -8.53 4.28 -5.26
N SER A 171 -9.62 4.96 -4.93
CA SER A 171 -9.59 6.17 -4.10
C SER A 171 -9.98 5.84 -2.66
N ILE A 172 -9.09 6.13 -1.72
CA ILE A 172 -9.30 5.92 -0.30
C ILE A 172 -9.47 7.25 0.42
N ILE A 173 -10.56 7.39 1.17
CA ILE A 173 -10.75 8.48 2.14
C ILE A 173 -10.44 7.93 3.53
N ASN A 174 -9.35 8.39 4.11
CA ASN A 174 -8.95 8.09 5.47
C ASN A 174 -9.56 9.10 6.44
N VAL A 175 -10.46 8.63 7.31
CA VAL A 175 -11.26 9.45 8.21
C VAL A 175 -10.79 9.26 9.64
N THR A 176 -9.78 10.03 10.02
CA THR A 176 -9.17 10.02 11.36
C THR A 176 -10.08 10.73 12.36
N THR A 177 -10.74 11.80 11.92
CA THR A 177 -11.75 12.51 12.68
C THR A 177 -12.76 13.14 11.72
N SER A 178 -14.03 12.78 11.87
CA SER A 178 -15.08 13.26 10.94
C SER A 178 -15.40 14.74 11.10
N HIS A 179 -15.10 15.34 12.25
CA HIS A 179 -15.48 16.72 12.58
C HIS A 179 -14.39 17.44 13.38
N ALA A 180 -14.06 18.66 12.97
CA ALA A 180 -13.11 19.53 13.66
C ALA A 180 -13.70 20.08 14.96
N TYR A 181 -14.99 20.40 14.98
CA TYR A 181 -15.67 21.06 16.10
C TYR A 181 -16.95 20.34 16.54
N LYS A 182 -17.85 20.02 15.60
CA LYS A 182 -19.11 19.33 15.91
C LYS A 182 -18.85 17.91 16.42
N MET A 183 -19.85 17.34 17.08
CA MET A 183 -19.84 15.95 17.58
C MET A 183 -18.74 15.64 18.62
N ARG A 184 -17.98 16.66 19.06
CA ARG A 184 -17.05 16.56 20.19
C ARG A 184 -17.78 16.79 21.51
N GLY A 185 -17.31 16.13 22.57
CA GLY A 185 -17.87 16.30 23.91
C GLY A 185 -17.59 17.70 24.47
N LEU A 186 -18.48 18.18 25.34
CA LEU A 186 -18.45 19.55 25.90
C LEU A 186 -17.09 19.95 26.47
N ALA A 187 -16.49 19.08 27.30
CA ALA A 187 -15.18 19.32 27.89
C ALA A 187 -14.08 19.58 26.84
N ARG A 188 -14.09 18.85 25.71
CA ARG A 188 -13.12 19.06 24.61
C ARG A 188 -13.38 20.36 23.86
N THR A 189 -14.65 20.71 23.69
CA THR A 189 -15.05 21.94 23.02
C THR A 189 -14.60 23.17 23.83
N LEU A 190 -14.85 23.16 25.14
CA LEU A 190 -14.43 24.21 26.07
C LEU A 190 -12.91 24.27 26.21
N GLY A 191 -12.25 23.12 26.41
CA GLY A 191 -10.79 23.05 26.48
C GLY A 191 -10.12 23.56 25.20
N GLY A 192 -10.65 23.19 24.03
CA GLY A 192 -10.18 23.71 22.74
C GLY A 192 -10.38 25.22 22.61
N LEU A 193 -11.51 25.76 23.08
CA LEU A 193 -11.78 27.20 23.10
C LEU A 193 -10.78 27.95 23.99
N PHE A 194 -10.54 27.48 25.23
CA PHE A 194 -9.58 28.11 26.13
C PHE A 194 -8.15 28.04 25.60
N LEU A 195 -7.75 26.91 25.01
CA LEU A 195 -6.44 26.77 24.37
C LEU A 195 -6.28 27.72 23.19
N ASP A 196 -7.31 27.86 22.34
CA ASP A 196 -7.25 28.79 21.20
C ASP A 196 -7.21 30.25 21.68
N LEU A 197 -7.98 30.61 22.72
CA LEU A 197 -7.95 31.94 23.33
C LEU A 197 -6.58 32.25 23.98
N GLY A 198 -6.05 31.34 24.79
CA GLY A 198 -4.76 31.51 25.47
C GLY A 198 -3.57 31.60 24.52
N ASN A 199 -3.68 31.00 23.32
CA ASN A 199 -2.68 31.12 22.25
C ASN A 199 -2.98 32.26 21.25
N PHE A 200 -3.92 33.16 21.57
CA PHE A 200 -4.32 34.29 20.71
C PHE A 200 -4.77 33.89 19.29
N LYS A 201 -5.32 32.68 19.15
CA LYS A 201 -5.80 32.09 17.89
C LYS A 201 -7.25 32.49 17.59
N PHE A 202 -7.55 33.78 17.61
CA PHE A 202 -8.92 34.33 17.49
C PHE A 202 -9.69 33.84 16.25
N ARG A 203 -9.00 33.61 15.12
CA ARG A 203 -9.61 33.04 13.92
C ARG A 203 -10.26 31.67 14.19
N TYR A 204 -9.57 30.79 14.91
CA TYR A 204 -10.05 29.45 15.24
C TYR A 204 -11.16 29.48 16.30
N VAL A 205 -11.12 30.45 17.22
CA VAL A 205 -12.21 30.72 18.16
C VAL A 205 -13.49 31.10 17.42
N TRP A 206 -13.41 32.08 16.52
CA TRP A 206 -14.56 32.52 15.72
C TRP A 206 -15.12 31.40 14.84
N GLU A 207 -14.24 30.63 14.19
CA GLU A 207 -14.60 29.47 13.38
C GLU A 207 -15.33 28.40 14.21
N ARG A 208 -14.78 28.05 15.37
CA ARG A 208 -15.40 27.11 16.31
C ARG A 208 -16.79 27.56 16.73
N ILE A 209 -16.94 28.81 17.19
CA ILE A 209 -18.24 29.36 17.63
C ILE A 209 -19.23 29.36 16.46
N SER A 210 -18.83 29.84 15.28
CA SER A 210 -19.68 29.89 14.09
C SER A 210 -20.19 28.50 13.68
N VAL A 211 -19.33 27.49 13.74
CA VAL A 211 -19.69 26.10 13.43
C VAL A 211 -20.63 25.51 14.48
N LEU A 212 -20.38 25.77 15.77
CA LEU A 212 -21.22 25.26 16.86
C LEU A 212 -22.62 25.90 16.88
N LEU A 213 -22.73 27.18 16.52
CA LEU A 213 -24.01 27.88 16.35
C LEU A 213 -24.74 27.52 15.05
N GLY A 214 -24.12 26.72 14.17
CA GLY A 214 -24.72 26.31 12.90
C GLY A 214 -24.65 27.36 11.80
N LEU A 215 -23.98 28.49 12.03
CA LEU A 215 -23.78 29.56 11.04
C LEU A 215 -22.80 29.13 9.92
N ARG A 216 -21.96 28.13 10.18
CA ARG A 216 -21.04 27.53 9.20
C ARG A 216 -21.05 26.01 9.26
N ARG A 217 -20.70 25.36 8.14
CA ARG A 217 -20.44 23.92 8.09
C ARG A 217 -19.12 23.60 8.80
N ASP A 218 -19.05 22.42 9.42
CA ASP A 218 -17.80 21.96 10.00
C ASP A 218 -16.82 21.68 8.85
N PRO A 219 -15.56 22.17 8.91
CA PRO A 219 -14.64 22.03 7.79
C PRO A 219 -14.40 20.56 7.42
N TYR A 220 -14.47 19.63 8.38
CA TYR A 220 -14.17 18.22 8.10
C TYR A 220 -15.40 17.41 7.67
N ASP A 221 -16.59 18.03 7.69
CA ASP A 221 -17.86 17.46 7.26
C ASP A 221 -18.05 17.65 5.75
N ASN A 222 -17.23 16.95 4.97
CA ASN A 222 -17.20 17.00 3.50
C ASN A 222 -17.75 15.72 2.84
N PHE A 223 -18.39 14.85 3.62
CA PHE A 223 -18.81 13.51 3.17
C PHE A 223 -19.85 13.54 2.05
N TYR A 224 -20.81 14.47 2.11
CA TYR A 224 -21.82 14.61 1.06
C TYR A 224 -21.18 14.94 -0.30
N GLU A 225 -20.25 15.90 -0.31
CA GLU A 225 -19.53 16.29 -1.52
C GLU A 225 -18.69 15.14 -2.08
N LEU A 226 -18.00 14.40 -1.21
CA LEU A 226 -17.24 13.22 -1.61
C LEU A 226 -18.13 12.16 -2.25
N VAL A 227 -19.28 11.84 -1.66
CA VAL A 227 -20.24 10.88 -2.23
C VAL A 227 -20.77 11.36 -3.59
N GLU A 228 -21.09 12.65 -3.73
CA GLU A 228 -21.54 13.21 -5.02
C GLU A 228 -20.45 13.22 -6.09
N ILE A 229 -19.18 13.38 -5.71
CA ILE A 229 -18.05 13.19 -6.62
C ILE A 229 -17.95 11.71 -7.03
N HIS A 230 -18.02 10.78 -6.07
CA HIS A 230 -17.88 9.34 -6.33
C HIS A 230 -18.97 8.82 -7.25
N LYS A 231 -20.23 9.27 -7.10
CA LYS A 231 -21.35 8.88 -7.97
C LYS A 231 -21.14 9.22 -9.45
N LYS A 232 -20.26 10.19 -9.76
CA LYS A 232 -19.98 10.63 -11.14
C LYS A 232 -18.99 9.72 -11.87
N PHE A 233 -18.27 8.85 -11.16
CA PHE A 233 -17.19 8.04 -11.73
C PHE A 233 -17.33 6.57 -11.32
N PRO A 234 -17.14 5.61 -12.23
CA PRO A 234 -17.24 4.18 -11.93
C PRO A 234 -15.95 3.67 -11.25
N ILE A 235 -15.59 4.26 -10.10
CA ILE A 235 -14.35 3.96 -9.40
C ILE A 235 -14.60 3.21 -8.09
N LYS A 236 -13.62 2.39 -7.68
CA LYS A 236 -13.63 1.78 -6.36
C LYS A 236 -13.28 2.84 -5.32
N THR A 237 -14.26 3.22 -4.49
CA THR A 237 -14.07 4.18 -3.39
C THR A 237 -14.26 3.53 -2.04
N MET A 238 -13.40 3.90 -1.09
CA MET A 238 -13.36 3.29 0.23
C MET A 238 -13.21 4.37 1.29
N PHE A 239 -13.96 4.27 2.38
CA PHE A 239 -13.82 5.11 3.57
C PHE A 239 -13.30 4.28 4.73
N PHE A 240 -12.15 4.67 5.28
CA PHE A 240 -11.58 4.06 6.47
C PHE A 240 -11.86 4.95 7.67
N PHE A 241 -12.86 4.59 8.48
CA PHE A 241 -13.23 5.37 9.65
C PHE A 241 -12.47 4.93 10.88
N GLN A 242 -11.95 5.90 11.62
CA GLN A 242 -11.43 5.66 12.94
C GLN A 242 -12.57 5.57 13.96
N PHE A 243 -12.95 4.33 14.29
CA PHE A 243 -14.04 4.01 15.22
C PHE A 243 -13.51 3.46 16.55
N ALA A 244 -12.69 4.28 17.21
CA ALA A 244 -11.95 3.90 18.42
C ALA A 244 -12.31 4.77 19.63
N LYS A 245 -11.98 4.29 20.84
CA LYS A 245 -12.03 5.12 22.05
C LYS A 245 -11.00 6.25 21.95
N HIS A 246 -11.33 7.38 22.56
CA HIS A 246 -10.44 8.54 22.57
C HIS A 246 -9.15 8.25 23.35
N SER A 247 -8.02 8.69 22.83
CA SER A 247 -6.70 8.56 23.46
C SER A 247 -5.82 9.80 23.19
N ALA A 248 -4.62 9.86 23.76
CA ALA A 248 -3.66 10.92 23.46
C ALA A 248 -3.27 10.99 21.96
N HIS A 249 -3.22 9.84 21.30
CA HIS A 249 -2.86 9.72 19.87
C HIS A 249 -4.07 9.65 18.94
N ASP A 250 -5.27 9.46 19.50
CA ASP A 250 -6.52 9.22 18.78
C ASP A 250 -7.59 10.24 19.20
N LYS A 251 -7.67 11.34 18.44
CA LYS A 251 -8.55 12.48 18.71
C LYS A 251 -9.88 12.42 17.94
N ASN A 252 -10.29 11.22 17.53
CA ASN A 252 -11.49 10.97 16.74
C ASN A 252 -12.79 11.35 17.50
N VAL A 253 -13.91 11.32 16.77
CA VAL A 253 -15.25 11.43 17.35
C VAL A 253 -15.59 10.14 18.09
N SER A 254 -16.23 10.25 19.25
CA SER A 254 -16.54 9.08 20.08
C SER A 254 -17.46 8.10 19.35
N PRO A 255 -17.18 6.78 19.42
CA PRO A 255 -18.05 5.72 18.88
C PRO A 255 -19.49 5.74 19.44
N ASN A 256 -19.69 6.34 20.61
CA ASN A 256 -21.00 6.47 21.26
C ASN A 256 -21.82 7.66 20.76
N ASN A 257 -21.27 8.51 19.89
CA ASN A 257 -22.01 9.64 19.34
C ASN A 257 -22.99 9.19 18.26
N ASN A 258 -24.29 9.29 18.52
CA ASN A 258 -25.34 8.86 17.60
C ASN A 258 -25.28 9.53 16.22
N LYS A 259 -24.90 10.82 16.14
CA LYS A 259 -24.77 11.52 14.85
C LYS A 259 -23.61 10.97 14.03
N PHE A 260 -22.49 10.64 14.68
CA PHE A 260 -21.35 10.01 14.01
C PHE A 260 -21.68 8.58 13.55
N ARG A 261 -22.39 7.81 14.38
CA ARG A 261 -22.89 6.48 14.01
C ARG A 261 -23.82 6.55 12.80
N TYR A 262 -24.73 7.52 12.76
CA TYR A 262 -25.61 7.76 11.63
C TYR A 262 -24.82 8.11 10.36
N LEU A 263 -23.83 9.02 10.45
CA LEU A 263 -22.96 9.37 9.32
C LEU A 263 -22.27 8.13 8.73
N ILE A 264 -21.67 7.28 9.58
CA ILE A 264 -20.99 6.08 9.07
C ILE A 264 -21.98 5.16 8.33
N LYS A 265 -23.18 4.97 8.88
CA LYS A 265 -24.25 4.19 8.23
C LYS A 265 -24.62 4.77 6.87
N SER A 266 -24.85 6.09 6.80
CA SER A 266 -25.23 6.74 5.54
C SER A 266 -24.14 6.64 4.48
N ILE A 267 -22.86 6.61 4.86
CA ILE A 267 -21.76 6.40 3.91
C ILE A 267 -21.66 4.94 3.49
N ALA A 268 -21.93 4.00 4.40
CA ALA A 268 -21.95 2.57 4.08
C ALA A 268 -23.05 2.18 3.08
N ASP A 269 -24.08 3.01 2.90
CA ASP A 269 -25.12 2.80 1.88
C ASP A 269 -24.59 2.99 0.44
N TYR A 270 -23.54 3.81 0.24
CA TYR A 270 -23.02 4.16 -1.08
C TYR A 270 -21.58 3.72 -1.34
N SER A 271 -20.80 3.44 -0.29
CA SER A 271 -19.36 3.17 -0.43
C SER A 271 -18.89 2.07 0.52
N ILE A 272 -17.73 1.48 0.20
CA ILE A 272 -17.09 0.52 1.09
C ILE A 272 -16.62 1.25 2.34
N VAL A 273 -17.11 0.84 3.51
CA VAL A 273 -16.68 1.35 4.81
C VAL A 273 -15.85 0.28 5.52
N SER A 274 -14.67 0.67 6.03
CA SER A 274 -13.81 -0.22 6.80
C SER A 274 -13.05 0.51 7.91
N LEU A 275 -12.20 -0.21 8.64
CA LEU A 275 -11.56 0.30 9.85
C LEU A 275 -10.22 1.00 9.57
N SER A 276 -10.14 2.31 9.87
CA SER A 276 -8.87 2.93 10.21
C SER A 276 -8.58 2.60 11.67
N THR A 277 -7.54 1.82 11.94
CA THR A 277 -7.23 1.39 13.31
C THR A 277 -6.86 2.59 14.19
N SER A 278 -6.97 2.44 15.51
CA SER A 278 -6.31 3.38 16.44
C SER A 278 -4.80 3.17 16.49
N PHE A 279 -4.12 4.12 17.13
CA PHE A 279 -2.70 3.97 17.43
C PHE A 279 -2.45 2.74 18.32
N LEU A 280 -3.27 2.54 19.35
CA LEU A 280 -3.10 1.45 20.32
C LEU A 280 -3.37 0.07 19.70
N SER A 281 -4.36 -0.05 18.81
CA SER A 281 -4.69 -1.35 18.19
C SER A 281 -3.62 -1.89 17.25
N SER A 282 -2.68 -1.04 16.80
CA SER A 282 -1.50 -1.50 16.03
C SER A 282 -0.61 -2.48 16.81
N THR A 283 -0.58 -2.37 18.13
CA THR A 283 0.22 -3.21 19.04
C THR A 283 -0.63 -4.05 19.99
N ASN A 284 -1.94 -3.83 20.07
CA ASN A 284 -2.83 -4.56 20.97
C ASN A 284 -3.98 -5.21 20.20
N LYS A 285 -3.86 -6.54 20.02
CA LYS A 285 -4.83 -7.39 19.32
C LYS A 285 -6.24 -7.32 19.90
N ASN A 286 -6.38 -7.25 21.23
CA ASN A 286 -7.70 -7.21 21.87
C ASN A 286 -8.43 -5.90 21.55
N VAL A 287 -7.70 -4.78 21.53
CA VAL A 287 -8.25 -3.48 21.13
C VAL A 287 -8.64 -3.50 19.66
N LEU A 288 -7.79 -4.07 18.78
CA LEU A 288 -8.09 -4.21 17.36
C LEU A 288 -9.37 -5.04 17.12
N LYS A 289 -9.52 -6.18 17.80
CA LYS A 289 -10.69 -7.04 17.71
C LYS A 289 -11.96 -6.33 18.16
N GLU A 290 -11.88 -5.55 19.23
CA GLU A 290 -13.01 -4.77 19.73
C GLU A 290 -13.39 -3.64 18.76
N GLU A 291 -12.44 -2.87 18.25
CA GLU A 291 -12.68 -1.81 17.26
C GLU A 291 -13.35 -2.38 15.99
N LYS A 292 -12.82 -3.50 15.48
CA LYS A 292 -13.40 -4.23 14.33
C LYS A 292 -14.84 -4.65 14.61
N LYS A 293 -15.09 -5.28 15.76
CA LYS A 293 -16.42 -5.78 16.16
C LYS A 293 -17.42 -4.63 16.31
N GLN A 294 -17.02 -3.53 16.93
CA GLN A 294 -17.90 -2.36 17.13
C GLN A 294 -18.33 -1.72 15.81
N LEU A 295 -17.40 -1.57 14.86
CA LEU A 295 -17.72 -1.04 13.53
C LEU A 295 -18.59 -2.02 12.72
N ALA A 296 -18.25 -3.32 12.74
CA ALA A 296 -19.04 -4.35 12.07
C ALA A 296 -20.50 -4.38 12.57
N ASN A 297 -20.69 -4.30 13.89
CA ASN A 297 -22.01 -4.25 14.52
C ASN A 297 -22.77 -2.95 14.19
N LEU A 298 -22.07 -1.83 13.97
CA LEU A 298 -22.70 -0.57 13.61
C LEU A 298 -23.33 -0.63 12.21
N ILE A 299 -22.62 -1.18 11.23
CA ILE A 299 -23.07 -1.19 9.82
C ILE A 299 -23.71 -2.52 9.39
N HIS A 300 -23.75 -3.52 10.29
CA HIS A 300 -24.27 -4.87 10.03
C HIS A 300 -23.60 -5.56 8.82
N ARG A 301 -22.29 -5.38 8.67
CA ARG A 301 -21.48 -5.98 7.60
C ARG A 301 -20.11 -6.40 8.14
N PRO A 302 -19.48 -7.44 7.57
CA PRO A 302 -18.12 -7.82 7.96
C PRO A 302 -17.12 -6.72 7.60
N ILE A 303 -16.13 -6.53 8.47
CA ILE A 303 -15.04 -5.57 8.28
C ILE A 303 -13.77 -6.34 7.93
N ASN A 304 -13.50 -6.44 6.64
CA ASN A 304 -12.40 -7.27 6.10
C ASN A 304 -11.14 -6.48 5.81
N TYR A 305 -11.24 -5.15 5.67
CA TYR A 305 -10.14 -4.30 5.23
C TYR A 305 -9.63 -3.43 6.37
N SER A 306 -8.33 -3.21 6.42
CA SER A 306 -7.71 -2.38 7.45
C SER A 306 -6.84 -1.28 6.84
N ARG A 307 -6.74 -0.18 7.58
CA ARG A 307 -5.70 0.82 7.40
C ARG A 307 -5.14 1.20 8.77
N LEU A 308 -3.86 0.98 8.98
CA LEU A 308 -3.17 1.22 10.23
C LEU A 308 -2.96 2.71 10.45
N ARG A 309 -3.25 3.20 11.66
CA ARG A 309 -2.95 4.60 12.04
C ARG A 309 -1.49 4.93 11.74
N TYR A 310 -1.25 6.10 11.12
CA TYR A 310 0.07 6.58 10.68
C TYR A 310 0.80 5.68 9.67
N ASN A 311 0.12 4.72 9.03
CA ASN A 311 0.76 3.68 8.21
C ASN A 311 1.82 2.90 8.99
N ARG A 312 1.55 2.64 10.27
CA ARG A 312 2.47 1.94 11.19
C ARG A 312 2.51 0.44 10.95
N VAL A 313 2.94 0.07 9.74
CA VAL A 313 3.26 -1.30 9.36
C VAL A 313 4.60 -1.66 9.99
N ASN A 314 4.54 -2.28 11.16
CA ASN A 314 5.69 -2.84 11.87
C ASN A 314 5.70 -4.36 11.63
N VAL A 315 6.43 -4.82 10.61
CA VAL A 315 6.51 -6.25 10.27
C VAL A 315 7.36 -7.03 11.30
N PRO A 316 7.03 -8.31 11.57
CA PRO A 316 5.82 -9.02 11.15
C PRO A 316 4.61 -8.71 12.06
N ALA A 317 4.82 -8.11 13.22
CA ALA A 317 3.85 -8.06 14.32
C ALA A 317 2.50 -7.42 13.94
N ALA A 318 2.51 -6.28 13.24
CA ALA A 318 1.29 -5.59 12.85
C ALA A 318 0.43 -6.45 11.91
N TYR A 319 1.06 -7.13 10.95
CA TYR A 319 0.36 -7.97 9.98
C TYR A 319 -0.09 -9.31 10.56
N ARG A 320 0.66 -9.90 11.50
CA ARG A 320 0.17 -11.03 12.29
C ARG A 320 -1.10 -10.66 13.07
N ASN A 321 -1.12 -9.50 13.73
CA ASN A 321 -2.31 -9.03 14.43
C ASN A 321 -3.52 -8.88 13.51
N LEU A 322 -3.32 -8.39 12.27
CA LEU A 322 -4.39 -8.29 11.27
C LEU A 322 -4.91 -9.68 10.87
N VAL A 323 -4.02 -10.64 10.60
CA VAL A 323 -4.40 -12.03 10.27
C VAL A 323 -5.17 -12.68 11.42
N GLU A 324 -4.67 -12.59 12.64
CA GLU A 324 -5.29 -13.18 13.84
C GLU A 324 -6.62 -12.53 14.23
N THR A 325 -6.89 -11.32 13.73
CA THR A 325 -8.18 -10.64 13.87
C THR A 325 -9.03 -10.73 12.60
N GLU A 326 -8.67 -11.62 11.68
CA GLU A 326 -9.43 -12.00 10.48
C GLU A 326 -9.61 -10.85 9.48
N PHE A 327 -8.65 -9.91 9.40
CA PHE A 327 -8.57 -9.01 8.25
C PHE A 327 -7.97 -9.76 7.06
N THR A 328 -8.58 -9.57 5.89
CA THR A 328 -8.13 -10.22 4.65
C THR A 328 -7.27 -9.29 3.80
N ASP A 329 -7.45 -7.97 3.92
CA ASP A 329 -6.72 -6.99 3.14
C ASP A 329 -6.25 -5.79 3.99
N ASP A 330 -5.04 -5.31 3.69
CA ASP A 330 -4.43 -4.11 4.28
C ASP A 330 -4.14 -3.06 3.20
N PHE A 331 -4.42 -1.79 3.51
CA PHE A 331 -4.20 -0.63 2.64
C PHE A 331 -3.22 0.38 3.28
N SER A 332 -2.24 -0.12 4.03
CA SER A 332 -1.32 0.71 4.84
C SER A 332 0.11 0.76 4.29
N MET A 333 0.44 -0.09 3.32
CA MET A 333 1.80 -0.18 2.77
C MET A 333 2.09 0.97 1.80
N GLY A 334 2.63 2.07 2.33
CA GLY A 334 3.06 3.23 1.55
C GLY A 334 3.63 4.31 2.46
N TYR A 335 3.99 5.46 1.89
CA TYR A 335 4.60 6.57 2.61
C TYR A 335 3.60 7.70 2.87
N THR A 336 3.59 8.26 4.09
CA THR A 336 2.69 9.36 4.44
C THR A 336 3.11 10.70 3.82
N HIS A 337 4.42 10.94 3.72
CA HIS A 337 4.99 12.24 3.33
C HIS A 337 5.89 12.17 2.10
N GLU A 338 5.97 11.00 1.46
CA GLU A 338 6.71 10.78 0.22
C GLU A 338 5.76 10.14 -0.79
N ILE A 339 6.04 10.33 -2.07
CA ILE A 339 5.33 9.68 -3.16
C ILE A 339 6.15 8.46 -3.56
N GLY A 340 5.49 7.31 -3.72
CA GLY A 340 6.18 6.10 -4.18
C GLY A 340 5.65 4.79 -3.58
N PHE A 341 6.30 3.70 -3.96
CA PHE A 341 5.91 2.33 -3.69
C PHE A 341 6.82 1.72 -2.62
N ARG A 342 6.34 1.67 -1.37
CA ARG A 342 7.12 1.15 -0.25
C ARG A 342 7.60 -0.29 -0.46
N ALA A 343 6.79 -1.15 -1.09
CA ALA A 343 7.17 -2.52 -1.41
C ALA A 343 7.75 -2.69 -2.83
N GLY A 344 8.09 -1.58 -3.50
CA GLY A 344 8.59 -1.58 -4.88
C GLY A 344 7.57 -2.07 -5.92
N THR A 345 6.29 -2.19 -5.56
CA THR A 345 5.24 -2.68 -6.44
C THR A 345 3.95 -1.88 -6.31
N CYS A 346 3.19 -1.78 -7.41
CA CYS A 346 1.80 -1.33 -7.43
C CYS A 346 0.79 -2.47 -7.52
N THR A 347 1.24 -3.72 -7.64
CA THR A 347 0.35 -4.89 -7.71
C THR A 347 0.13 -5.46 -6.30
N PRO A 348 -1.13 -5.73 -5.89
CA PRO A 348 -1.39 -6.37 -4.61
C PRO A 348 -0.67 -7.71 -4.46
N PHE A 349 -0.14 -7.95 -3.26
CA PHE A 349 0.64 -9.16 -2.92
C PHE A 349 0.20 -9.70 -1.57
N HIS A 350 0.55 -10.95 -1.26
CA HIS A 350 0.27 -11.50 0.08
C HIS A 350 1.45 -11.23 1.00
N PHE A 351 1.21 -10.89 2.25
CA PHE A 351 2.30 -10.77 3.21
C PHE A 351 3.06 -12.10 3.36
N TYR A 352 4.39 -12.07 3.26
CA TYR A 352 5.26 -13.21 3.55
C TYR A 352 5.92 -12.99 4.91
N ASP A 353 5.67 -13.91 5.84
CA ASP A 353 6.26 -13.86 7.17
C ASP A 353 7.59 -14.60 7.18
N ILE A 354 8.70 -13.86 7.14
CA ILE A 354 10.05 -14.43 7.06
C ILE A 354 10.36 -15.32 8.27
N ASN A 355 9.99 -14.91 9.48
CA ASN A 355 10.27 -15.69 10.68
C ASN A 355 9.56 -17.05 10.70
N MET A 356 8.38 -17.15 10.05
CA MET A 356 7.62 -18.40 9.92
C MET A 356 7.85 -19.11 8.58
N GLU A 357 8.63 -18.52 7.67
CA GLU A 357 8.82 -18.96 6.29
C GLU A 357 7.50 -19.30 5.57
N VAL A 358 6.47 -18.48 5.74
CA VAL A 358 5.13 -18.78 5.22
C VAL A 358 4.43 -17.54 4.66
N ARG A 359 3.74 -17.73 3.54
CA ARG A 359 2.79 -16.74 2.99
C ARG A 359 1.54 -16.69 3.88
N GLN A 360 1.29 -15.54 4.48
CA GLN A 360 0.11 -15.27 5.30
C GLN A 360 -1.13 -14.98 4.42
N PRO A 361 -2.35 -15.26 4.92
CA PRO A 361 -3.60 -14.99 4.20
C PRO A 361 -4.04 -13.51 4.30
N LEU A 362 -3.09 -12.58 4.30
CA LEU A 362 -3.33 -11.13 4.29
C LEU A 362 -2.82 -10.55 2.99
N LYS A 363 -3.71 -9.93 2.20
CA LYS A 363 -3.35 -9.26 0.96
C LYS A 363 -3.03 -7.79 1.24
N VAL A 364 -1.83 -7.38 0.90
CA VAL A 364 -1.36 -6.00 1.00
C VAL A 364 -1.65 -5.29 -0.32
N HIS A 365 -2.38 -4.20 -0.26
CA HIS A 365 -2.63 -3.26 -1.35
C HIS A 365 -1.74 -2.04 -1.14
N PRO A 366 -0.58 -1.98 -1.82
CA PRO A 366 0.31 -0.83 -1.68
C PRO A 366 -0.36 0.42 -2.22
N PHE A 367 -0.14 1.57 -1.57
CA PHE A 367 -0.57 2.85 -2.08
C PHE A 367 0.61 3.70 -2.52
N ALA A 368 0.44 4.40 -3.64
CA ALA A 368 1.49 5.22 -4.26
C ALA A 368 1.51 6.65 -3.71
N LEU A 369 0.34 7.12 -3.26
CA LEU A 369 0.15 8.49 -2.79
C LEU A 369 -0.64 8.55 -1.49
N HIS A 370 -0.13 9.36 -0.57
CA HIS A 370 -0.92 10.02 0.47
C HIS A 370 -0.94 11.52 0.20
N ASP A 371 -2.10 12.18 0.31
CA ASP A 371 -2.25 13.62 0.10
C ASP A 371 -1.31 14.51 0.94
N TYR A 372 -0.92 14.06 2.13
CA TYR A 372 0.10 14.71 2.97
C TYR A 372 1.47 14.83 2.30
N ALA A 373 1.81 13.99 1.32
CA ALA A 373 3.03 14.12 0.54
C ALA A 373 2.98 15.33 -0.43
N LEU A 374 1.80 15.87 -0.70
CA LEU A 374 1.58 16.98 -1.63
C LEU A 374 1.47 18.35 -0.94
N VAL A 375 1.43 18.38 0.39
CA VAL A 375 1.17 19.63 1.16
C VAL A 375 2.24 20.69 0.95
N ASN A 376 3.47 20.28 0.63
CA ASN A 376 4.59 21.21 0.44
C ASN A 376 4.60 21.87 -0.94
N TYR A 377 3.79 21.40 -1.90
CA TYR A 377 3.69 21.99 -3.23
C TYR A 377 2.80 23.23 -3.20
N LYS A 378 3.22 24.28 -3.92
CA LYS A 378 2.56 25.59 -3.87
C LYS A 378 1.65 25.85 -5.07
N LYS A 379 1.83 25.10 -6.15
CA LYS A 379 1.13 25.26 -7.42
C LYS A 379 0.51 23.93 -7.87
N LYS A 380 -0.67 24.01 -8.49
CA LYS A 380 -1.36 22.83 -9.03
C LYS A 380 -0.54 22.13 -10.12
N ASP A 381 0.17 22.90 -10.94
CA ASP A 381 0.97 22.34 -12.05
C ASP A 381 2.11 21.44 -11.56
N GLU A 382 2.81 21.84 -10.49
CA GLU A 382 3.87 21.02 -9.88
C GLU A 382 3.30 19.70 -9.36
N VAL A 383 2.10 19.76 -8.76
CA VAL A 383 1.37 18.59 -8.28
C VAL A 383 0.98 17.67 -9.44
N TYR A 384 0.40 18.21 -10.51
CA TYR A 384 0.01 17.41 -11.67
C TYR A 384 1.21 16.79 -12.39
N GLU A 385 2.30 17.53 -12.54
CA GLU A 385 3.53 17.01 -13.15
C GLU A 385 4.05 15.79 -12.38
N LYS A 386 4.04 15.88 -11.04
CA LYS A 386 4.47 14.78 -10.18
C LYS A 386 3.54 13.58 -10.30
N MET A 387 2.24 13.83 -10.22
CA MET A 387 1.21 12.78 -10.27
C MET A 387 1.15 12.08 -11.64
N ASP A 388 1.32 12.82 -12.73
CA ASP A 388 1.36 12.27 -14.09
C ASP A 388 2.54 11.34 -14.31
N ARG A 389 3.71 11.62 -13.71
CA ARG A 389 4.87 10.73 -13.77
C ARG A 389 4.54 9.39 -13.12
N VAL A 390 4.02 9.39 -11.89
CA VAL A 390 3.66 8.17 -11.16
C VAL A 390 2.55 7.41 -11.86
N TYR A 391 1.50 8.10 -12.30
CA TYR A 391 0.40 7.49 -13.05
C TYR A 391 0.89 6.78 -14.32
N ARG A 392 1.77 7.41 -15.11
CA ARG A 392 2.35 6.78 -16.31
C ARG A 392 3.10 5.50 -15.98
N MET A 393 3.86 5.47 -14.88
CA MET A 393 4.57 4.26 -14.45
C MET A 393 3.60 3.13 -14.09
N VAL A 394 2.54 3.42 -13.33
CA VAL A 394 1.54 2.41 -12.96
C VAL A 394 0.76 1.91 -14.20
N LYS A 395 0.40 2.83 -15.11
CA LYS A 395 -0.33 2.49 -16.33
C LYS A 395 0.53 1.66 -17.29
N GLN A 396 1.82 1.94 -17.39
CA GLN A 396 2.76 1.16 -18.20
C GLN A 396 2.79 -0.32 -17.78
N VAL A 397 2.74 -0.59 -16.48
CA VAL A 397 2.73 -1.96 -15.93
C VAL A 397 1.32 -2.51 -15.70
N LYS A 398 0.27 -1.79 -16.15
CA LYS A 398 -1.14 -2.15 -15.98
C LYS A 398 -1.48 -2.52 -14.51
N GLY A 399 -0.90 -1.79 -13.56
CA GLY A 399 -1.02 -2.04 -12.12
C GLY A 399 -2.21 -1.33 -11.46
N ASP A 400 -2.28 -1.42 -10.13
CA ASP A 400 -3.32 -0.75 -9.33
C ASP A 400 -2.81 0.59 -8.78
N PHE A 401 -3.45 1.69 -9.18
CA PHE A 401 -3.16 3.01 -8.64
C PHE A 401 -4.06 3.30 -7.43
N VAL A 402 -3.50 3.09 -6.23
CA VAL A 402 -4.17 3.39 -4.97
C VAL A 402 -3.71 4.74 -4.42
N MET A 403 -4.66 5.64 -4.22
CA MET A 403 -4.43 6.99 -3.68
C MET A 403 -5.21 7.18 -2.38
N VAL A 404 -4.58 7.85 -1.41
CA VAL A 404 -5.16 8.05 -0.09
C VAL A 404 -5.27 9.53 0.25
N PHE A 405 -6.47 9.94 0.64
CA PHE A 405 -6.80 11.30 1.02
C PHE A 405 -7.33 11.34 2.45
N SER A 406 -6.93 12.36 3.20
CA SER A 406 -7.40 12.67 4.53
C SER A 406 -8.63 13.58 4.44
N ASN A 407 -9.74 13.19 5.07
CA ASN A 407 -10.94 14.03 5.08
C ASN A 407 -10.66 15.43 5.67
N GLU A 408 -9.77 15.51 6.67
CA GLU A 408 -9.34 16.76 7.28
C GLU A 408 -8.62 17.68 6.29
N LEU A 409 -7.75 17.15 5.41
CA LEU A 409 -7.04 17.97 4.44
C LEU A 409 -7.97 18.46 3.33
N LEU A 410 -8.84 17.57 2.83
CA LEU A 410 -9.85 17.90 1.82
C LEU A 410 -10.82 19.00 2.29
N GLY A 411 -11.12 19.04 3.58
CA GLY A 411 -12.04 20.00 4.18
C GLY A 411 -11.39 21.27 4.74
N SER A 412 -10.07 21.27 4.89
CA SER A 412 -9.33 22.39 5.47
C SER A 412 -9.03 23.46 4.44
N LYS A 413 -8.98 24.72 4.90
CA LYS A 413 -8.57 25.85 4.06
C LYS A 413 -7.05 25.88 3.94
N HIS A 414 -6.56 25.58 2.74
CA HIS A 414 -5.15 25.69 2.36
C HIS A 414 -4.98 26.63 1.18
N ARG A 415 -3.72 26.85 0.77
CA ARG A 415 -3.40 27.63 -0.43
C ARG A 415 -3.98 26.99 -1.69
N LEU A 416 -3.94 25.67 -1.76
CA LEU A 416 -4.59 24.89 -2.81
C LEU A 416 -5.96 24.44 -2.30
N ASP A 417 -6.95 24.46 -3.18
CA ASP A 417 -8.25 23.83 -2.92
C ASP A 417 -8.08 22.31 -3.10
N TRP A 418 -8.07 21.60 -1.97
CA TRP A 418 -7.86 20.15 -1.96
C TRP A 418 -9.06 19.37 -2.48
N MET A 419 -10.28 19.89 -2.33
CA MET A 419 -11.47 19.22 -2.84
C MET A 419 -11.52 19.32 -4.37
N GLU A 420 -11.22 20.49 -4.91
CA GLU A 420 -11.10 20.69 -6.36
C GLU A 420 -9.96 19.83 -6.94
N LEU A 421 -8.82 19.77 -6.26
CA LEU A 421 -7.68 18.94 -6.65
C LEU A 421 -8.04 17.45 -6.61
N TYR A 422 -8.75 17.01 -5.58
CA TYR A 422 -9.25 15.64 -5.45
C TYR A 422 -10.17 15.23 -6.61
N GLN A 423 -11.16 16.07 -6.94
CA GLN A 423 -12.04 15.83 -8.07
C GLN A 423 -11.27 15.76 -9.39
N SER A 424 -10.27 16.63 -9.56
CA SER A 424 -9.40 16.65 -10.74
C SER A 424 -8.56 15.38 -10.83
N PHE A 425 -8.02 14.88 -9.72
CA PHE A 425 -7.26 13.63 -9.68
C PHE A 425 -8.11 12.43 -10.07
N ILE A 426 -9.32 12.31 -9.52
CA ILE A 426 -10.23 11.24 -9.94
C ILE A 426 -10.43 11.32 -11.44
N LYS A 427 -10.87 12.48 -11.97
CA LYS A 427 -11.15 12.65 -13.40
C LYS A 427 -9.95 12.33 -14.30
N ARG A 428 -8.73 12.67 -13.86
CA ARG A 428 -7.51 12.52 -14.66
C ARG A 428 -6.94 11.11 -14.63
N TYR A 429 -7.03 10.42 -13.49
CA TYR A 429 -6.27 9.19 -13.25
C TYR A 429 -7.11 7.92 -13.17
N TYR A 430 -8.44 7.99 -13.19
CA TYR A 430 -9.26 6.78 -13.14
C TYR A 430 -9.28 5.94 -14.44
N VAL A 431 -8.79 6.50 -15.54
CA VAL A 431 -8.84 5.91 -16.91
C VAL A 431 -7.55 5.26 -17.38
#